data_AF-A0A932HH90-F1
#
_entry.id   AF-A0A932HH90-F1
#
_cell.length_a   1.000
_cell.length_b   1.000
_cell.length_c   1.000
_cell.angle_alpha   90.00
_cell.angle_beta   90.00
_cell.angle_gamma   90.00
#
_symmetry.space_group_name_H-M   'P 1'
#
loop_
_entity.id
_entity.type
_entity.pdbx_description
1 polymer ?
#
loop_
_entity_poly.entity_id
_entity_poly.type
_entity_poly.pdbx_seq_one_letter_code
_entity_poly.pdbx_strand_id
1 'polypeptide(L)'
;MIYAANEPGGVDSRLGGLAGDLQRTFRYSMYQLLDAPQGSVALNQGWRAALPGDRWLDIVPTAIQAGQYSLTVRVLSPGGQALVNTAVRLRRGASVLVGGPTHQRGVLIIAISVPQ
;
A
#
# COMPACT_ATOMS: atom_id res chain seq x y z
N MET A 1 2.45 4.55 0.89
CA MET A 1 1.38 4.68 1.90
C MET A 1 0.67 6.01 1.72
N ILE A 2 -0.65 5.97 1.65
CA ILE A 2 -1.48 7.12 1.27
C ILE A 2 -2.59 7.27 2.31
N TYR A 3 -2.79 8.48 2.81
CA TYR A 3 -3.98 8.83 3.59
C TYR A 3 -5.08 9.29 2.63
N ALA A 4 -6.29 8.76 2.80
CA ALA A 4 -7.44 9.18 2.01
C ALA A 4 -8.63 9.51 2.90
N ALA A 5 -9.28 10.64 2.64
CA ALA A 5 -10.38 11.16 3.44
C ALA A 5 -11.35 12.01 2.61
N ASN A 6 -12.54 12.25 3.14
CA ASN A 6 -13.54 13.14 2.54
C ASN A 6 -13.47 14.54 3.20
N GLU A 7 -12.33 15.19 3.04
CA GLU A 7 -12.00 16.49 3.64
C GLU A 7 -11.40 17.45 2.60
N PRO A 8 -11.34 18.76 2.88
CA PRO A 8 -10.57 19.70 2.05
C PRO A 8 -9.09 19.32 2.01
N GLY A 9 -8.46 19.37 0.84
CA GLY A 9 -7.04 19.05 0.68
C GLY A 9 -6.65 18.58 -0.72
N GLY A 10 -7.60 18.02 -1.47
CA GLY A 10 -7.38 17.59 -2.84
C GLY A 10 -6.37 16.44 -2.97
N VAL A 11 -5.75 16.31 -4.14
CA VAL A 11 -4.81 15.21 -4.43
C VAL A 11 -3.38 15.73 -4.40
N ASP A 12 -2.55 15.10 -3.56
CA ASP A 12 -1.12 15.35 -3.47
C ASP A 12 -0.42 15.06 -4.80
N SER A 13 0.29 16.06 -5.33
CA SER A 13 0.96 15.99 -6.64
C SER A 13 2.04 14.92 -6.71
N ARG A 14 2.63 14.53 -5.56
CA ARG A 14 3.64 13.46 -5.48
C ARG A 14 3.08 12.07 -5.82
N LEU A 15 1.75 11.91 -5.83
CA LEU A 15 1.11 10.67 -6.24
C LEU A 15 1.22 10.44 -7.75
N GLY A 16 1.45 11.49 -8.54
CA GLY A 16 1.66 11.39 -9.99
C GLY A 16 0.58 10.55 -10.67
N GLY A 17 1.00 9.52 -11.42
CA GLY A 17 0.09 8.63 -12.15
C GLY A 17 -0.88 7.83 -11.27
N LEU A 18 -0.58 7.60 -9.98
CA LEU A 18 -1.46 6.87 -9.06
C LEU A 18 -2.74 7.64 -8.73
N ALA A 19 -2.73 8.97 -8.88
CA ALA A 19 -3.87 9.84 -8.55
C ALA A 19 -5.16 9.40 -9.24
N GLY A 20 -5.09 9.10 -10.55
CA GLY A 20 -6.26 8.70 -11.34
C GLY A 20 -6.82 7.35 -10.90
N ASP A 21 -5.96 6.39 -10.56
CA ASP A 21 -6.38 5.06 -10.10
C ASP A 21 -7.02 5.13 -8.70
N LEU A 22 -6.44 5.94 -7.81
CA LEU A 22 -6.97 6.18 -6.47
C LEU A 22 -8.38 6.76 -6.52
N GLN A 23 -8.57 7.83 -7.31
CA GLN A 23 -9.86 8.50 -7.46
C GLN A 23 -10.92 7.59 -8.07
N ARG A 24 -10.56 6.81 -9.10
CA ARG A 24 -11.48 5.85 -9.75
C ARG A 24 -11.89 4.72 -8.81
N THR A 25 -10.94 4.21 -8.01
CA THR A 25 -11.13 3.02 -7.18
C THR A 25 -11.84 3.34 -5.86
N PHE A 26 -11.41 4.39 -5.14
CA PHE A 26 -11.86 4.65 -3.77
C PHE A 26 -12.74 5.89 -3.61
N ARG A 27 -12.72 6.82 -4.57
CA ARG A 27 -13.61 8.00 -4.62
C ARG A 27 -13.58 8.92 -3.39
N TYR A 28 -12.43 9.07 -2.73
CA TYR A 28 -12.23 10.07 -1.68
C TYR A 28 -11.96 11.45 -2.30
N SER A 29 -12.28 12.54 -1.58
CA SER A 29 -11.99 13.90 -2.05
C SER A 29 -10.54 14.35 -1.80
N MET A 30 -9.86 13.72 -0.83
CA MET A 30 -8.47 14.01 -0.48
C MET A 30 -7.61 12.75 -0.53
N TYR A 31 -6.40 12.89 -1.08
CA TYR A 31 -5.35 11.87 -1.03
C TYR A 31 -4.00 12.51 -0.73
N GLN A 32 -3.32 12.05 0.31
CA GLN A 32 -2.02 12.55 0.73
C GLN A 32 -0.99 11.43 0.77
N LEU A 33 0.16 11.62 0.12
CA LEU A 33 1.27 10.68 0.24
C LEU A 33 1.91 10.84 1.62
N LEU A 34 1.80 9.83 2.47
CA LEU A 34 2.42 9.85 3.79
C LEU A 34 3.88 9.39 3.73
N ASP A 35 4.11 8.27 3.03
CA ASP A 35 5.42 7.63 2.95
C ASP A 35 5.49 6.70 1.73
N ALA A 36 6.69 6.34 1.30
CA ALA A 36 6.95 5.42 0.19
C ALA A 36 8.13 4.48 0.51
N PRO A 37 7.99 3.61 1.54
CA PRO A 37 9.07 2.72 1.93
C PRO A 37 9.36 1.70 0.83
N GLN A 38 10.64 1.36 0.69
CA GLN A 38 11.14 0.39 -0.27
C GLN A 38 11.68 -0.84 0.46
N GLY A 39 11.65 -1.99 -0.19
CA GLY A 39 12.18 -3.22 0.39
C GLY A 39 12.48 -4.29 -0.65
N SER A 40 12.86 -5.47 -0.15
CA SER A 40 13.30 -6.58 -1.01
C SER A 40 12.16 -7.11 -1.89
N VAL A 41 12.52 -7.47 -3.12
CA VAL A 41 11.67 -8.21 -4.06
C VAL A 41 12.10 -9.68 -4.18
N ALA A 42 13.06 -10.13 -3.36
CA ALA A 42 13.56 -11.49 -3.41
C ALA A 42 12.52 -12.47 -2.85
N LEU A 43 12.44 -13.63 -3.50
CA LEU A 43 11.49 -14.68 -3.13
C LEU A 43 11.71 -15.12 -1.66
N ASN A 44 10.62 -15.20 -0.90
CA ASN A 44 10.57 -15.56 0.51
C ASN A 44 11.34 -14.63 1.45
N GLN A 45 11.85 -13.49 0.98
CA GLN A 45 12.49 -12.49 1.83
C GLN A 45 11.50 -11.38 2.17
N GLY A 46 10.93 -11.48 3.36
CA GLY A 46 10.04 -10.45 3.88
C GLY A 46 10.77 -9.16 4.24
N TRP A 47 10.07 -8.04 4.14
CA TRP A 47 10.52 -6.76 4.66
C TRP A 47 9.38 -6.03 5.38
N ARG A 48 9.75 -5.12 6.28
CA ARG A 48 8.81 -4.36 7.08
C ARG A 48 9.06 -2.86 6.99
N ALA A 49 7.99 -2.11 7.14
CA ALA A 49 8.03 -0.65 7.29
C ALA A 49 7.05 -0.20 8.37
N ALA A 50 7.41 0.86 9.09
CA ALA A 50 6.52 1.48 10.05
C ALA A 50 5.36 2.18 9.32
N LEU A 51 4.17 2.14 9.91
CA LEU A 51 2.98 2.83 9.45
C LEU A 51 2.45 3.75 10.57
N PRO A 52 1.71 4.81 10.24
CA PRO A 52 1.08 5.68 11.25
C PRO A 52 0.27 4.88 12.28
N GLY A 53 0.32 5.31 13.55
CA GLY A 53 -0.38 4.67 14.66
C GLY A 53 0.29 3.39 15.18
N ASP A 54 1.63 3.36 15.20
CA ASP A 54 2.46 2.26 15.70
C ASP A 54 2.19 0.90 15.04
N ARG A 55 1.74 0.95 13.78
CA ARG A 55 1.44 -0.22 12.96
C ARG A 55 2.65 -0.61 12.13
N TRP A 56 2.66 -1.85 11.67
CA TRP A 56 3.70 -2.37 10.78
C TRP A 56 3.10 -2.85 9.47
N LEU A 57 3.70 -2.45 8.35
CA LEU A 57 3.53 -3.10 7.06
C LEU A 57 4.53 -4.23 6.97
N ASP A 58 4.08 -5.42 6.58
CA ASP A 58 4.90 -6.59 6.35
C ASP A 58 4.57 -7.16 4.97
N ILE A 59 5.57 -7.21 4.09
CA ILE A 59 5.42 -7.65 2.70
C ILE A 59 6.39 -8.80 2.44
N VAL A 60 5.88 -9.91 1.92
CA VAL A 60 6.66 -11.10 1.59
C VAL A 60 6.37 -11.52 0.14
N PRO A 61 7.35 -11.51 -0.77
CA PRO A 61 7.21 -12.13 -2.08
C PRO A 61 7.11 -13.64 -1.95
N THR A 62 6.01 -14.24 -2.43
CA THR A 62 5.73 -15.68 -2.31
C THR A 62 5.87 -16.45 -3.62
N ALA A 63 5.83 -15.76 -4.76
CA ALA A 63 6.15 -16.33 -6.06
C ALA A 63 6.62 -15.26 -7.05
N ILE A 64 7.56 -15.61 -7.93
CA ILE A 64 8.01 -14.76 -9.04
C ILE A 64 8.10 -15.63 -10.28
N GLN A 65 7.24 -15.36 -11.27
CA GLN A 65 7.17 -16.16 -12.49
C GLN A 65 6.92 -15.23 -13.68
N ALA A 66 7.78 -15.29 -14.70
CA ALA A 66 7.65 -14.49 -15.92
C ALA A 66 7.35 -12.99 -15.68
N GLY A 67 8.03 -12.37 -14.71
CA GLY A 67 7.84 -10.94 -14.37
C GLY A 67 6.57 -10.62 -13.58
N GLN A 68 5.80 -11.63 -13.18
CA GLN A 68 4.66 -11.51 -12.27
C GLN A 68 5.08 -11.88 -10.85
N TYR A 69 4.75 -11.01 -9.91
CA TYR A 69 5.02 -11.15 -8.48
C TYR A 69 3.72 -11.51 -7.77
N SER A 70 3.77 -12.52 -6.90
CA SER A 70 2.75 -12.75 -5.88
C SER A 70 3.33 -12.34 -4.54
N LEU A 71 2.60 -11.51 -3.79
CA LEU A 71 3.04 -10.98 -2.51
C LEU A 71 1.98 -11.25 -1.46
N THR A 72 2.40 -11.68 -0.27
CA THR A 72 1.59 -11.59 0.95
C THR A 72 1.82 -10.21 1.55
N VAL A 73 0.72 -9.52 1.87
CA VAL A 73 0.73 -8.16 2.42
C VAL A 73 -0.05 -8.18 3.73
N ARG A 74 0.61 -7.77 4.81
CA ARG A 74 0.02 -7.68 6.14
C ARG A 74 0.18 -6.30 6.72
N VAL A 75 -0.86 -5.82 7.40
CA VAL A 75 -0.76 -4.69 8.31
C VAL A 75 -0.95 -5.22 9.71
N LEU A 76 0.04 -5.04 10.57
CA LEU A 76 0.01 -5.51 11.95
C LEU A 76 -0.28 -4.34 12.90
N SER A 77 -1.13 -4.58 13.89
CA SER A 77 -1.35 -3.67 15.01
C SER A 77 -0.11 -3.61 15.91
N PRO A 78 -0.03 -2.66 16.86
CA PRO A 78 1.05 -2.63 17.85
C PRO A 78 1.18 -3.94 18.65
N GLY A 79 0.06 -4.63 18.89
CA GLY A 79 0.01 -5.93 19.55
C GLY A 79 0.30 -7.14 18.63
N GLY A 80 0.66 -6.90 17.37
CA GLY A 80 1.01 -7.95 16.40
C GLY A 80 -0.17 -8.62 15.67
N GLN A 81 -1.41 -8.21 15.93
CA GLN A 81 -2.58 -8.73 15.22
C GLN A 81 -2.62 -8.22 13.77
N ALA A 82 -2.88 -9.11 12.81
CA ALA A 82 -3.10 -8.68 11.43
C ALA A 82 -4.44 -7.96 11.27
N LEU A 83 -4.37 -6.65 11.03
CA LEU A 83 -5.49 -5.78 10.64
C LEU A 83 -5.83 -5.91 9.16
N VAL A 84 -4.82 -6.22 8.35
CA VAL A 84 -4.94 -6.59 6.94
C VAL A 84 -4.09 -7.83 6.75
N ASN A 85 -4.62 -8.82 6.03
CA ASN A 85 -3.88 -9.98 5.59
C ASN A 85 -4.42 -10.41 4.23
N THR A 86 -3.69 -10.08 3.16
CA THR A 86 -4.14 -10.32 1.80
C THR A 86 -3.00 -10.80 0.92
N ALA A 87 -3.34 -11.46 -0.18
CA ALA A 87 -2.41 -11.82 -1.23
C ALA A 87 -2.69 -10.96 -2.46
N VAL A 88 -1.66 -10.34 -3.01
CA VAL A 88 -1.75 -9.54 -4.24
C VAL A 88 -0.88 -10.14 -5.33
N ARG A 89 -1.30 -9.93 -6.57
CA ARG A 89 -0.50 -10.26 -7.75
C ARG A 89 -0.34 -9.02 -8.60
N LEU A 90 0.89 -8.76 -9.02
CA LEU A 90 1.21 -7.63 -9.89
C LEU A 90 2.31 -7.98 -10.87
N ARG A 91 2.23 -7.39 -12.05
CA ARG A 91 3.33 -7.43 -13.02
C ARG A 91 4.32 -6.33 -12.72
N ARG A 92 5.56 -6.51 -13.17
CA ARG A 92 6.55 -5.44 -13.15
C ARG A 92 6.03 -4.19 -13.87
N GLY A 93 6.26 -3.02 -13.28
CA GLY A 93 5.78 -1.72 -13.75
C GLY A 93 4.30 -1.42 -13.48
N ALA A 94 3.54 -2.38 -12.95
CA ALA A 94 2.17 -2.17 -12.52
C ALA A 94 2.11 -1.84 -11.03
N SER A 95 1.00 -1.21 -10.64
CA SER A 95 0.66 -0.93 -9.24
C SER A 95 -0.61 -1.66 -8.84
N VAL A 96 -0.67 -2.12 -7.60
CA VAL A 96 -1.88 -2.64 -6.97
C VAL A 96 -2.20 -1.75 -5.77
N LEU A 97 -3.48 -1.41 -5.63
CA LEU A 97 -3.99 -0.66 -4.49
C LEU A 97 -4.68 -1.62 -3.51
N VAL A 98 -4.28 -1.57 -2.26
CA VAL A 98 -4.89 -2.32 -1.16
C VAL A 98 -5.50 -1.32 -0.18
N GLY A 99 -6.81 -1.44 0.05
CA GLY A 99 -7.49 -0.71 1.10
C GLY A 99 -7.00 -1.18 2.48
N GLY A 100 -6.66 -0.23 3.35
CA GLY A 100 -6.14 -0.50 4.69
C GLY A 100 -7.14 -0.17 5.80
N PRO A 101 -6.70 -0.30 7.06
CA PRO A 101 -7.53 0.02 8.21
C PRO A 101 -7.86 1.51 8.26
N THR A 102 -8.92 1.85 9.01
CA THR A 102 -9.25 3.24 9.31
C THR A 102 -8.07 3.95 9.98
N HIS A 103 -7.96 5.25 9.70
CA HIS A 103 -6.96 6.11 10.29
C HIS A 103 -7.52 7.52 10.38
N GLN A 104 -7.55 8.07 11.59
CA GLN A 104 -8.17 9.38 11.85
C GLN A 104 -9.60 9.41 11.28
N ARG A 105 -9.92 10.40 10.43
CA ARG A 105 -11.24 10.59 9.79
C ARG A 105 -11.36 9.92 8.42
N GLY A 106 -10.39 9.09 8.05
CA GLY A 106 -10.31 8.43 6.76
C GLY A 106 -9.70 7.03 6.85
N VAL A 107 -8.97 6.65 5.80
CA VAL A 107 -8.34 5.34 5.68
C VAL A 107 -6.90 5.45 5.23
N LEU A 108 -6.12 4.42 5.53
CA LEU A 108 -4.84 4.21 4.87
C LEU A 108 -5.04 3.38 3.60
N ILE A 109 -4.39 3.77 2.51
CA ILE A 109 -4.31 3.01 1.27
C ILE A 109 -2.86 2.65 1.02
N ILE A 110 -2.62 1.37 0.75
CA ILE A 110 -1.30 0.85 0.42
C ILE A 110 -1.24 0.68 -1.10
N ALA A 111 -0.46 1.52 -1.76
CA ALA A 111 -0.07 1.31 -3.14
C ALA A 111 1.22 0.49 -3.17
N ILE A 112 1.21 -0.62 -3.92
CA ILE A 112 2.33 -1.53 -4.07
C ILE A 112 2.71 -1.56 -5.53
N SER A 113 3.97 -1.29 -5.83
CA SER A 113 4.51 -1.31 -7.19
C SER A 113 5.85 -2.02 -7.21
N VAL A 114 6.15 -2.70 -8.31
CA VAL A 114 7.50 -3.20 -8.60
C VAL A 114 8.04 -2.40 -9.79
N PRO A 115 9.15 -1.64 -9.66
CA PRO A 115 9.72 -0.87 -10.76
C PRO A 115 10.19 -1.77 -11.92
N GLN A 116 10.30 -1.21 -13.13
CA GLN A 116 10.79 -1.88 -14.35
C GLN A 116 12.22 -2.42 -14.20
#